data_AF-A0A7Z9ZIA6-F1
#
_entry.id   AF-A0A7Z9ZIA6-F1
#
_cell.length_a   1.000
_cell.length_b   1.000
_cell.length_c   1.000
_cell.angle_alpha   90.00
_cell.angle_beta   90.00
_cell.angle_gamma   90.00
#
_symmetry.space_group_name_H-M   'P 1'
#
loop_
_entity.id
_entity.type
_entity.pdbx_description
1 polymer ?
#
loop_
_entity_poly.entity_id
_entity_poly.type
_entity_poly.pdbx_seq_one_letter_code
_entity_poly.pdbx_strand_id
1 'polypeptide(L)'
;MEHMRRLLPTLTMHRYYDAELDPETYQIRVWDERAGDRGGWKQKNIFSGGTKDQFSLALRLAFALATLPAERGAAPSFIFLDEPLGSFDDERAQALLHLLTEGQIAESFDQIFLISHVRVDPNLFNYHLTIEGGRVVESDLPPFDPETSLLRF
;
A
#
# COMPACT_ATOMS: atom_id res chain seq x y z
N MET A 1 4.66 14.31 -3.81
CA MET A 1 3.35 14.12 -4.48
C MET A 1 3.41 13.23 -5.72
N GLU A 2 4.55 13.11 -6.41
CA GLU A 2 4.69 12.27 -7.60
C GLU A 2 4.28 10.80 -7.38
N HIS A 3 4.77 10.15 -6.32
CA HIS A 3 4.34 8.78 -5.99
C HIS A 3 2.83 8.69 -5.72
N MET A 4 2.25 9.70 -5.07
CA MET A 4 0.81 9.71 -4.83
C MET A 4 0.02 9.76 -6.14
N ARG A 5 0.43 10.61 -7.10
CA ARG A 5 -0.17 10.65 -8.45
C ARG A 5 -0.08 9.33 -9.21
N ARG A 6 0.96 8.54 -8.97
CA ARG A 6 1.13 7.20 -9.55
C ARG A 6 0.22 6.15 -8.89
N LEU A 7 0.06 6.22 -7.57
CA LEU A 7 -0.71 5.24 -6.80
C LEU A 7 -2.23 5.48 -6.84
N LEU A 8 -2.66 6.75 -6.88
CA LEU A 8 -4.07 7.13 -6.77
C LEU A 8 -4.98 6.52 -7.85
N PRO A 9 -4.62 6.51 -9.14
CA PRO A 9 -5.48 5.93 -10.16
C PRO A 9 -5.79 4.47 -9.85
N THR A 10 -4.80 3.67 -9.46
CA THR A 10 -5.04 2.26 -9.13
C THR A 10 -5.89 2.12 -7.86
N LEU A 11 -5.50 2.76 -6.75
CA LEU A 11 -6.20 2.64 -5.48
C LEU A 11 -7.64 3.16 -5.52
N THR A 12 -7.92 4.14 -6.39
CA THR A 12 -9.22 4.79 -6.47
C THR A 12 -10.01 4.39 -7.72
N MET A 13 -9.57 3.36 -8.45
CA MET A 13 -10.19 2.89 -9.69
C MET A 13 -10.42 4.03 -10.68
N HIS A 14 -9.36 4.77 -10.95
CA HIS A 14 -9.33 5.87 -11.90
C HIS A 14 -10.30 7.00 -11.55
N ARG A 15 -10.73 7.11 -10.29
CA ARG A 15 -11.56 8.22 -9.83
C ARG A 15 -10.75 9.48 -9.54
N TYR A 16 -9.54 9.32 -9.05
CA TYR A 16 -8.66 10.42 -8.67
C TYR A 16 -7.26 10.22 -9.25
N TYR A 17 -6.71 11.29 -9.81
CA TYR A 17 -5.41 11.28 -10.49
C TYR A 17 -4.41 12.25 -9.88
N ASP A 18 -4.90 13.33 -9.25
CA ASP A 18 -4.05 14.34 -8.66
C ASP A 18 -4.42 14.63 -7.21
N ALA A 19 -3.39 14.91 -6.41
CA ALA A 19 -3.49 15.31 -5.04
C ALA A 19 -2.44 16.37 -4.71
N GLU A 20 -2.84 17.31 -3.85
CA GLU A 20 -2.01 18.35 -3.27
C GLU A 20 -2.07 18.25 -1.75
N LEU A 21 -0.93 18.52 -1.11
CA LEU A 21 -0.85 18.67 0.34
C LEU A 21 -0.74 20.16 0.64
N ASP A 22 -1.64 20.67 1.46
CA ASP A 22 -1.54 22.03 1.96
C ASP A 22 -0.30 22.15 2.88
N PRO A 23 0.65 23.05 2.61
CA PRO A 23 1.93 23.08 3.32
C PRO A 23 1.82 23.59 4.77
N GLU A 24 0.74 24.29 5.12
CA GLU A 24 0.55 24.86 6.46
C GLU A 24 -0.30 23.93 7.34
N THR A 25 -1.35 23.35 6.76
CA THR A 25 -2.33 22.53 7.49
C THR A 25 -2.13 21.03 7.31
N TYR A 26 -1.28 20.62 6.36
CA TYR A 26 -1.08 19.23 5.95
C TYR A 26 -2.37 18.52 5.52
N GLN A 27 -3.38 19.29 5.09
CA GLN A 27 -4.61 18.74 4.56
C GLN A 27 -4.45 18.32 3.10
N ILE A 28 -4.94 17.11 2.78
CA ILE A 28 -4.95 16.60 1.42
C ILE A 28 -6.13 17.22 0.66
N ARG A 29 -5.82 17.81 -0.50
CA ARG A 29 -6.78 18.20 -1.55
C ARG A 29 -6.59 17.28 -2.74
N VAL A 30 -7.67 16.94 -3.43
CA VAL A 30 -7.62 16.06 -4.61
C VAL A 30 -8.38 16.70 -5.75
N TRP A 31 -7.92 16.47 -6.97
CA TRP A 31 -8.61 16.94 -8.16
C TRP A 31 -9.74 15.98 -8.50
N ASP A 32 -10.96 16.48 -8.53
CA ASP A 32 -12.14 15.72 -8.96
C ASP A 32 -12.65 16.31 -10.28
N GLU A 33 -12.47 15.58 -11.38
CA GLU A 33 -12.93 16.00 -12.71
C GLU A 33 -14.46 16.12 -12.80
N ARG A 34 -15.19 15.45 -11.90
CA ARG A 34 -16.65 15.45 -11.85
C ARG A 34 -17.19 16.66 -11.06
N ALA A 35 -16.30 17.44 -10.45
CA ALA A 35 -16.70 18.61 -9.68
C ALA A 35 -16.97 19.81 -10.59
N GLY A 36 -18.24 20.03 -10.93
CA GLY A 36 -18.68 21.17 -11.77
C GLY A 36 -18.25 21.02 -13.23
N ASP A 37 -18.46 22.07 -14.02
CA ASP A 37 -18.33 22.00 -15.50
C ASP A 37 -16.89 21.85 -16.01
N ARG A 38 -15.86 22.05 -15.16
CA ARG A 38 -14.44 22.02 -15.54
C ARG A 38 -13.57 21.20 -14.58
N GLY A 39 -14.18 20.44 -13.67
CA GLY A 39 -13.48 19.82 -12.54
C GLY A 39 -13.06 20.83 -11.48
N GLY A 40 -12.60 20.32 -10.34
CA GLY A 40 -12.15 21.19 -9.25
C GLY A 40 -11.47 20.47 -8.10
N TRP A 41 -10.66 21.23 -7.36
CA TRP A 41 -10.02 20.77 -6.13
C TRP A 41 -11.04 20.61 -5.00
N LYS A 42 -11.07 19.42 -4.39
CA LYS A 42 -11.90 19.11 -3.23
C LYS A 42 -11.04 18.69 -2.05
N GLN A 43 -11.38 19.20 -0.87
CA GLN A 43 -10.76 18.78 0.38
C GLN A 43 -11.30 17.42 0.85
N LYS A 44 -10.44 16.69 1.56
CA LYS A 44 -10.71 15.35 2.09
C LYS A 44 -11.95 15.25 2.99
N ASN A 45 -12.38 16.36 3.58
CA ASN A 45 -13.48 16.41 4.55
C ASN A 45 -14.85 16.02 3.96
N ILE A 46 -14.98 16.01 2.64
CA ILE A 46 -16.22 15.67 1.90
C ILE A 46 -16.31 14.16 1.58
N PHE A 47 -15.23 13.38 1.79
CA PHE A 47 -15.21 11.96 1.40
C PHE A 47 -15.80 11.02 2.45
N SER A 48 -16.37 9.91 1.96
CA SER A 48 -16.78 8.77 2.80
C SER A 48 -15.61 8.20 3.63
N GLY A 49 -15.91 7.48 4.71
CA GLY A 49 -14.87 6.85 5.57
C GLY A 49 -13.86 6.02 4.77
N GLY A 50 -14.32 5.06 3.95
CA GLY A 50 -13.42 4.21 3.17
C GLY A 50 -12.58 4.99 2.13
N THR A 51 -13.13 6.04 1.51
CA THR A 51 -12.35 6.89 0.60
C THR A 51 -11.27 7.67 1.36
N LYS A 52 -11.55 8.11 2.59
CA LYS A 52 -10.53 8.77 3.44
C LYS A 52 -9.38 7.81 3.77
N ASP A 53 -9.69 6.54 4.02
CA ASP A 53 -8.68 5.52 4.31
C ASP A 53 -7.80 5.24 3.09
N GLN A 54 -8.39 5.13 1.89
CA GLN A 54 -7.63 4.98 0.64
C GLN A 54 -6.63 6.11 0.42
N PHE A 55 -7.06 7.37 0.57
CA PHE A 55 -6.15 8.50 0.44
C PHE A 55 -5.08 8.50 1.52
N SER A 56 -5.42 8.05 2.74
CA SER A 56 -4.44 7.93 3.82
C SER A 56 -3.40 6.87 3.51
N LEU A 57 -3.82 5.72 2.99
CA LEU A 57 -2.94 4.64 2.57
C LEU A 57 -2.05 5.08 1.41
N ALA A 58 -2.64 5.69 0.37
CA ALA A 58 -1.91 6.22 -0.77
C ALA A 58 -0.80 7.19 -0.34
N LEU A 59 -1.09 8.08 0.61
CA LEU A 59 -0.11 9.03 1.14
C LEU A 59 1.00 8.31 1.91
N ARG A 60 0.68 7.34 2.78
CA ARG A 60 1.68 6.56 3.53
C ARG A 60 2.60 5.78 2.59
N LEU A 61 2.04 5.11 1.58
CA LEU A 61 2.81 4.40 0.55
C LEU A 61 3.67 5.36 -0.27
N ALA A 62 3.13 6.52 -0.64
CA ALA A 62 3.90 7.54 -1.36
C ALA A 62 5.09 8.06 -0.55
N PHE A 63 4.94 8.23 0.77
CA PHE A 63 6.05 8.57 1.65
C PHE A 63 7.06 7.42 1.76
N ALA A 64 6.59 6.18 1.97
CA ALA A 64 7.47 5.02 2.05
C ALA A 64 8.36 4.90 0.80
N LEU A 65 7.76 5.04 -0.39
CA LEU A 65 8.48 5.06 -1.66
C LEU A 65 9.48 6.22 -1.76
N ALA A 66 9.09 7.43 -1.33
CA ALA A 66 9.97 8.60 -1.36
C ALA A 66 11.16 8.50 -0.39
N THR A 67 11.05 7.68 0.65
CA THR A 67 12.12 7.45 1.63
C THR A 67 13.07 6.31 1.25
N LEU A 68 12.77 5.57 0.17
CA LEU A 68 13.67 4.51 -0.29
C LEU A 68 15.03 5.09 -0.69
N PRO A 69 16.15 4.45 -0.32
CA PRO A 69 17.47 4.87 -0.77
C PRO A 69 17.55 4.89 -2.30
N ALA A 70 18.11 5.97 -2.87
CA ALA A 70 18.28 6.08 -4.32
C ALA A 70 19.39 5.17 -4.87
N GLU A 71 20.29 4.68 -4.01
CA GLU A 71 21.43 3.86 -4.42
C GLU A 71 21.06 2.38 -4.47
N ARG A 72 21.22 1.77 -5.65
CA ARG A 72 21.13 0.31 -5.82
C ARG A 72 22.22 -0.37 -4.99
N GLY A 73 21.83 -1.25 -4.07
CA GLY A 73 22.75 -1.95 -3.16
C GLY A 73 22.71 -1.43 -1.71
N ALA A 74 21.91 -0.40 -1.42
CA ALA A 74 21.46 -0.15 -0.06
C ALA A 74 20.65 -1.37 0.45
N ALA A 75 20.65 -1.60 1.77
CA ALA A 75 20.04 -2.76 2.42
C ALA A 75 18.67 -3.14 1.86
N PRO A 76 18.31 -4.44 1.84
CA PRO A 76 17.04 -4.92 1.28
C PRO A 76 15.86 -4.13 1.84
N SER A 77 15.00 -3.63 0.95
CA SER A 77 13.86 -2.80 1.33
C SER A 77 12.66 -3.69 1.67
N PHE A 78 12.01 -3.42 2.80
CA PHE A 78 10.80 -4.12 3.19
C PHE A 78 9.69 -3.17 3.62
N ILE A 79 8.45 -3.64 3.52
CA ILE A 79 7.27 -2.92 4.00
C ILE A 79 6.34 -3.86 4.77
N PHE A 80 5.86 -3.40 5.92
CA PHE A 80 4.81 -4.04 6.70
C PHE A 80 3.51 -3.27 6.58
N LEU A 81 2.43 -3.96 6.22
CA LEU A 81 1.09 -3.41 6.20
C LEU A 81 0.22 -4.18 7.19
N ASP A 82 -0.14 -3.50 8.29
CA ASP A 82 -1.01 -4.02 9.34
C ASP A 82 -2.46 -3.63 9.07
N GLU A 83 -3.28 -4.61 8.71
CA GLU A 83 -4.71 -4.50 8.41
C GLU A 83 -5.10 -3.41 7.38
N PRO A 84 -4.39 -3.27 6.24
CA PRO A 84 -4.71 -2.21 5.28
C PRO A 84 -6.01 -2.48 4.50
N LEU A 85 -6.53 -3.71 4.55
CA LEU A 85 -7.73 -4.14 3.81
C LEU A 85 -9.03 -3.98 4.61
N GLY A 86 -8.95 -3.84 5.95
CA GLY A 86 -10.11 -3.96 6.83
C GLY A 86 -11.24 -2.95 6.60
N SER A 87 -10.98 -1.83 5.92
CA SER A 87 -11.99 -0.81 5.59
C SER A 87 -12.34 -0.71 4.10
N PHE A 88 -11.83 -1.62 3.29
CA PHE A 88 -12.02 -1.64 1.84
C PHE A 88 -13.10 -2.66 1.44
N ASP A 89 -13.88 -2.29 0.42
CA ASP A 89 -14.70 -3.26 -0.30
C ASP A 89 -13.82 -4.16 -1.20
N ASP A 90 -14.40 -5.22 -1.76
CA ASP A 90 -13.66 -6.24 -2.51
C ASP A 90 -12.86 -5.63 -3.66
N GLU A 91 -13.44 -4.72 -4.44
CA GLU A 91 -12.77 -4.10 -5.57
C GLU A 91 -11.54 -3.29 -5.11
N ARG A 92 -11.68 -2.52 -4.02
CA ARG A 92 -10.59 -1.71 -3.46
C ARG A 92 -9.50 -2.57 -2.84
N ALA A 93 -9.87 -3.69 -2.21
CA ALA A 93 -8.93 -4.66 -1.70
C ALA A 93 -8.10 -5.27 -2.84
N GLN A 94 -8.74 -5.68 -3.94
CA GLN A 94 -8.05 -6.18 -5.13
C GLN A 94 -7.10 -5.16 -5.74
N ALA A 95 -7.50 -3.89 -5.81
CA ALA A 95 -6.63 -2.82 -6.29
C ALA A 95 -5.37 -2.64 -5.44
N LEU A 96 -5.49 -2.74 -4.10
CA LEU A 96 -4.33 -2.72 -3.22
C LEU A 96 -3.47 -3.97 -3.42
N LEU A 97 -4.06 -5.17 -3.46
CA LEU A 97 -3.34 -6.42 -3.64
C LEU A 97 -2.50 -6.39 -4.93
N HIS A 98 -3.10 -5.98 -6.06
CA HIS A 98 -2.37 -5.80 -7.31
C HIS A 98 -1.16 -4.87 -7.16
N LEU A 99 -1.30 -3.74 -6.44
CA LEU A 99 -0.14 -2.85 -6.20
C LEU A 99 0.96 -3.51 -5.39
N LEU A 100 0.59 -4.35 -4.41
CA LEU A 100 1.51 -5.06 -3.53
C LEU A 100 2.19 -6.23 -4.21
N THR A 101 1.56 -6.89 -5.18
CA THR A 101 2.07 -8.16 -5.75
C THR A 101 2.64 -8.01 -7.15
N GLU A 102 2.09 -7.08 -7.94
CA GLU A 102 2.42 -6.93 -9.37
C GLU A 102 2.71 -5.49 -9.77
N GLY A 103 2.39 -4.52 -8.91
CA GLY A 103 2.51 -3.11 -9.21
C GLY A 103 3.74 -2.43 -8.60
N GLN A 104 3.65 -1.11 -8.50
CA GLN A 104 4.76 -0.26 -8.11
C GLN A 104 5.37 -0.62 -6.74
N ILE A 105 4.59 -1.16 -5.80
CA ILE A 105 5.13 -1.56 -4.48
C ILE A 105 5.99 -2.82 -4.62
N ALA A 106 5.52 -3.82 -5.37
CA ALA A 106 6.30 -5.02 -5.70
C ALA A 106 7.60 -4.70 -6.43
N GLU A 107 7.61 -3.68 -7.28
CA GLU A 107 8.82 -3.23 -7.99
C GLU A 107 9.83 -2.49 -7.09
N SER A 108 9.37 -1.94 -5.95
CA SER A 108 10.17 -1.04 -5.10
C SER A 108 10.66 -1.67 -3.80
N PHE A 109 9.97 -2.72 -3.33
CA PHE A 109 10.29 -3.42 -2.09
C PHE A 109 10.66 -4.87 -2.36
N ASP A 110 11.81 -5.30 -1.84
CA ASP A 110 12.27 -6.69 -1.96
C ASP A 110 11.41 -7.65 -1.13
N GLN A 111 10.81 -7.15 -0.04
CA GLN A 111 9.94 -7.93 0.85
C GLN A 111 8.68 -7.16 1.24
N ILE A 112 7.53 -7.81 1.12
CA ILE A 112 6.22 -7.22 1.42
C ILE A 112 5.50 -8.13 2.40
N PHE A 113 5.12 -7.59 3.54
CA PHE A 113 4.37 -8.28 4.58
C PHE A 113 2.98 -7.69 4.69
N LEU A 114 1.96 -8.50 4.42
CA LEU A 114 0.56 -8.14 4.60
C LEU A 114 -0.01 -8.92 5.78
N ILE A 115 -0.50 -8.21 6.79
CA ILE A 115 -1.25 -8.79 7.92
C ILE A 115 -2.70 -8.41 7.70
N SER A 116 -3.59 -9.40 7.55
CA SER A 116 -5.02 -9.13 7.52
C SER A 116 -5.87 -10.30 7.97
N HIS A 117 -7.01 -10.01 8.58
CA HIS A 117 -8.11 -10.94 8.79
C HIS A 117 -9.01 -11.12 7.54
N VAL A 118 -8.86 -10.25 6.53
CA VAL A 118 -9.58 -10.37 5.26
C VAL A 118 -8.97 -11.52 4.46
N ARG A 119 -9.82 -12.42 3.96
CA ARG A 119 -9.37 -13.53 3.11
C ARG A 119 -8.94 -13.01 1.75
N VAL A 120 -7.72 -13.34 1.35
CA VAL A 120 -7.14 -13.04 0.04
C VAL A 120 -6.78 -14.34 -0.67
N ASP A 121 -6.57 -14.30 -1.98
CA ASP A 121 -6.08 -15.47 -2.72
C ASP A 121 -4.66 -15.79 -2.24
N PRO A 122 -4.41 -16.99 -1.69
CA PRO A 122 -3.08 -17.37 -1.20
C PRO A 122 -2.03 -17.42 -2.33
N ASN A 123 -2.43 -17.58 -3.60
CA ASN A 123 -1.43 -17.59 -4.68
C ASN A 123 -0.79 -16.22 -4.95
N LEU A 124 -1.31 -15.16 -4.33
CA LEU A 124 -0.78 -13.80 -4.45
C LEU A 124 0.50 -13.56 -3.64
N PHE A 125 0.73 -14.35 -2.60
CA PHE A 125 1.90 -14.22 -1.72
C PHE A 125 2.74 -15.49 -1.76
N ASN A 126 4.05 -15.33 -1.59
CA ASN A 126 4.97 -16.47 -1.64
C ASN A 126 4.86 -17.36 -0.39
N TYR A 127 4.51 -16.76 0.74
CA TYR A 127 4.45 -17.41 2.04
C TYR A 127 3.24 -16.96 2.85
N HIS A 128 2.75 -17.85 3.69
CA HIS A 128 1.55 -17.74 4.48
C HIS A 128 1.83 -18.13 5.93
N LEU A 129 1.34 -17.31 6.84
CA LEU A 129 1.34 -17.60 8.26
C LEU A 129 -0.06 -17.38 8.81
N THR A 130 -0.61 -18.41 9.44
CA THR A 130 -1.87 -18.31 10.17
C THR A 130 -1.55 -18.16 11.65
N ILE A 131 -2.08 -17.11 12.27
CA ILE A 131 -1.88 -16.81 13.70
C ILE A 131 -3.24 -16.85 14.40
N GLU A 132 -3.33 -17.65 15.47
CA GLU A 132 -4.51 -17.73 16.35
C GLU A 132 -4.10 -17.52 17.80
N GLY A 133 -4.79 -16.63 18.52
CA GLY A 133 -4.49 -16.36 19.93
C GLY A 133 -3.05 -15.91 20.19
N GLY A 134 -2.41 -15.24 19.22
CA GLY A 134 -1.01 -14.80 19.29
C GLY A 134 0.02 -15.92 19.06
N ARG A 135 -0.39 -17.09 18.56
CA ARG A 135 0.51 -18.21 18.22
C ARG A 135 0.38 -18.55 16.74
N VAL A 136 1.51 -18.86 16.10
CA VAL A 136 1.51 -19.42 14.74
C VAL A 136 0.93 -20.83 14.81
N VAL A 137 -0.15 -21.07 14.07
CA VAL A 137 -0.80 -22.39 13.97
C VAL A 137 -0.51 -23.08 12.65
N GLU A 138 -0.19 -22.32 11.60
CA GLU A 138 0.20 -22.82 10.29
C GLU A 138 1.24 -21.87 9.67
N SER A 139 2.24 -22.43 9.00
CA SER A 139 3.29 -21.67 8.33
C SER A 139 3.90 -22.50 7.20
N ASP A 140 4.06 -21.90 6.03
CA ASP A 140 4.79 -22.49 4.90
C ASP A 140 6.19 -21.87 4.68
N LEU A 141 6.62 -20.97 5.59
CA LEU A 141 7.95 -20.40 5.55
C LEU A 141 9.02 -21.51 5.50
N PRO A 142 10.10 -21.32 4.72
CA PRO A 142 11.20 -22.26 4.70
C PRO A 142 11.81 -22.36 6.09
N PRO A 143 12.31 -23.55 6.49
CA PRO A 143 13.02 -23.71 7.74
C PRO A 143 14.21 -22.75 7.77
N PHE A 144 14.38 -22.07 8.90
CA PHE A 144 15.54 -21.20 9.10
C PHE A 144 16.81 -22.06 9.06
N ASP A 145 17.66 -21.83 8.06
CA ASP A 145 18.99 -22.41 7.97
C ASP A 145 20.04 -21.36 8.39
N PRO A 146 20.66 -21.51 9.58
CA PRO A 146 21.67 -20.59 10.06
C PRO A 146 22.91 -20.51 9.16
N GLU A 147 23.26 -21.59 8.45
CA GLU A 147 24.50 -21.66 7.66
C GLU A 147 24.37 -20.91 6.33
N THR A 148 23.21 -20.99 5.67
CA THR A 148 22.94 -20.30 4.40
C THR A 148 22.67 -18.80 4.60
N SER A 149 22.25 -18.39 5.80
CA SER A 149 21.85 -17.00 6.11
C SER A 149 23.03 -16.05 6.35
N LEU A 150 24.22 -16.57 6.68
CA LEU A 150 25.42 -15.77 6.96
C LEU A 150 26.21 -15.38 5.69
N LEU A 151 25.87 -15.95 4.53
CA LEU A 151 26.60 -15.76 3.26
C LEU A 151 26.00 -14.68 2.34
N ARG A 152 24.97 -13.95 2.78
CA ARG A 152 24.22 -12.98 1.96
C ARG A 152 24.31 -11.50 2.41
N PHE A 153 25.28 -11.16 3.25
CA PHE A 153 25.60 -9.78 3.61
C PHE A 153 26.96 -9.36 3.05
#